data_AF-A0A1N6GVR7-F1
#
_entry.id   AF-A0A1N6GVR7-F1
#
_cell.length_a   1.000
_cell.length_b   1.000
_cell.length_c   1.000
_cell.angle_alpha   90.00
_cell.angle_beta   90.00
_cell.angle_gamma   90.00
#
_symmetry.space_group_name_H-M   'P 1'
#
loop_
_entity.id
_entity.type
_entity.pdbx_description
1 polymer ?
#
loop_
_entity_poly.entity_id
_entity_poly.type
_entity_poly.pdbx_seq_one_letter_code
_entity_poly.pdbx_strand_id
1 'polypeptide(L)'
;MFDLAFSEIAIIAIVAVVVIGPKELPRALATAGKWMGKARGVMNNFRTGLDAMVREAELQEMEKKWAAENDRIMREHPAGSDEEPKMEALDAPDHGDSAVVETAPPEDEPAASNSGDPNSDDAAKS
;
A
#
# COMPACT_ATOMS: atom_id res chain seq x y z
N MET A 1 9.76 38.19 -1.70
CA MET A 1 9.82 37.66 -0.32
C MET A 1 8.39 37.45 0.14
N PHE A 2 7.90 36.20 0.04
CA PHE A 2 6.63 35.83 0.65
C PHE A 2 6.94 35.42 2.08
N ASP A 3 6.98 36.39 2.98
CA ASP A 3 7.11 36.11 4.40
C ASP A 3 5.72 35.69 4.89
N LEU A 4 5.45 34.38 4.78
CA LEU A 4 4.31 33.73 5.43
C LEU A 4 4.60 33.59 6.93
N ALA A 5 5.06 34.67 7.56
CA ALA A 5 5.19 34.72 9.00
C ALA A 5 3.81 34.75 9.64
N PHE A 6 3.79 34.40 10.92
CA PHE A 6 2.57 34.34 11.70
C PHE A 6 1.82 35.68 11.70
N SER A 7 2.55 36.81 11.63
CA SER A 7 2.02 38.17 11.51
C SER A 7 1.13 38.38 10.28
N GLU A 8 1.58 37.97 9.11
CA GLU A 8 0.89 38.15 7.84
C GLU A 8 -0.38 37.30 7.80
N ILE A 9 -0.30 36.05 8.28
CA ILE A 9 -1.47 35.19 8.42
C ILE A 9 -2.49 35.81 9.38
N ALA A 10 -2.04 36.39 10.49
CA ALA A 10 -2.93 37.07 11.44
C ALA A 10 -3.63 38.29 10.81
N ILE A 11 -2.92 39.11 10.03
CA ILE A 11 -3.51 40.25 9.31
C ILE A 11 -4.57 39.78 8.33
N ILE A 12 -4.29 38.76 7.52
CA ILE A 12 -5.24 38.19 6.57
C ILE A 12 -6.47 37.63 7.31
N ALA A 13 -6.28 36.94 8.42
CA ALA A 13 -7.37 36.41 9.24
C ALA A 13 -8.28 37.53 9.78
N ILE A 14 -7.70 38.64 10.26
CA ILE A 14 -8.48 39.81 10.72
C ILE A 14 -9.28 40.40 9.56
N VAL A 15 -8.66 40.62 8.40
CA VAL A 15 -9.35 41.15 7.21
C VAL A 15 -10.49 40.24 6.78
N ALA A 16 -10.26 38.92 6.76
CA ALA A 16 -11.30 37.94 6.43
C ALA A 16 -12.47 38.01 7.41
N VAL A 17 -12.21 38.14 8.72
CA VAL A 17 -13.25 38.32 9.75
C VAL A 17 -14.04 39.61 9.54
N VAL A 18 -13.39 40.71 9.17
CA VAL A 18 -14.08 42.00 8.95
C VAL A 18 -14.96 41.95 7.71
N VAL A 19 -14.46 41.37 6.61
CA VAL A 19 -15.18 41.33 5.32
C VAL A 19 -16.32 40.33 5.33
N ILE A 20 -16.09 39.12 5.84
CA ILE A 20 -17.08 38.02 5.86
C ILE A 20 -17.96 38.13 7.11
N GLY A 21 -17.40 38.63 8.22
CA GLY A 21 -18.04 38.66 9.53
C GLY A 21 -17.58 37.50 10.43
N PRO A 22 -17.37 37.74 11.74
CA PRO A 22 -16.84 36.74 12.67
C PRO A 22 -17.75 35.51 12.87
N LYS A 23 -19.06 35.68 12.66
CA LYS A 23 -20.04 34.59 12.79
C LYS A 23 -20.18 33.76 11.51
N GLU A 24 -19.87 34.36 10.36
CA GLU A 24 -20.02 33.72 9.05
C GLU A 24 -18.77 32.98 8.62
N LEU A 25 -17.58 33.49 8.98
CA LEU A 25 -16.29 32.83 8.71
C LEU A 25 -16.26 31.34 9.12
N PRO A 26 -16.63 30.94 10.35
CA PRO A 26 -16.63 29.51 10.72
C PRO A 26 -17.59 28.68 9.87
N ARG A 27 -18.72 29.25 9.46
CA ARG A 27 -19.71 28.57 8.61
C ARG A 27 -19.24 28.48 7.16
N ALA A 28 -18.54 29.51 6.66
CA ALA A 28 -17.90 29.53 5.36
C ALA A 28 -16.78 28.50 5.28
N LEU A 29 -15.89 28.44 6.27
CA LEU A 29 -14.85 27.41 6.37
C LEU A 29 -15.42 26.00 6.43
N ALA A 30 -16.49 25.78 7.21
CA ALA A 30 -17.15 24.49 7.26
C ALA A 30 -17.73 24.07 5.90
N THR A 31 -18.26 25.02 5.13
CA THR A 31 -18.81 24.76 3.80
C THR A 31 -17.71 24.51 2.77
N ALA A 32 -16.69 25.37 2.75
CA ALA A 32 -15.51 25.23 1.90
C ALA A 32 -14.77 23.91 2.18
N GLY A 33 -14.61 23.55 3.46
CA GLY A 33 -13.99 22.28 3.87
C GLY A 33 -14.77 21.05 3.39
N LYS A 34 -16.11 21.07 3.48
CA LYS A 34 -16.96 20.00 2.93
C LYS A 34 -16.79 19.86 1.41
N TRP A 35 -16.74 20.98 0.69
CA TRP A 35 -16.52 20.99 -0.75
C TRP A 35 -15.11 20.49 -1.12
N MET A 36 -14.09 20.98 -0.43
CA MET A 36 -12.70 20.56 -0.62
C MET A 36 -12.51 19.07 -0.31
N GLY A 37 -13.15 18.55 0.74
CA GLY A 37 -13.15 17.13 1.07
C GLY A 37 -13.78 16.28 -0.02
N LYS A 38 -14.89 16.74 -0.60
CA LYS A 38 -15.56 16.06 -1.72
C LYS A 38 -14.68 16.06 -2.99
N ALA A 39 -14.06 17.20 -3.30
CA ALA A 39 -13.09 17.31 -4.39
C ALA A 39 -11.85 16.42 -4.16
N ARG A 40 -11.40 16.27 -2.91
CA ARG A 40 -10.30 15.37 -2.56
C ARG A 40 -10.63 13.91 -2.81
N GLY A 41 -11.84 13.47 -2.45
CA GLY A 41 -12.32 12.12 -2.74
C GLY A 41 -12.37 11.84 -4.25
N VAL A 42 -12.83 12.82 -5.02
CA VAL A 42 -12.82 12.77 -6.49
C VAL A 42 -11.39 12.67 -7.03
N MET A 43 -10.46 13.48 -6.54
CA MET A 43 -9.04 13.43 -6.92
C MET A 43 -8.39 12.08 -6.58
N ASN A 44 -8.76 11.44 -5.47
CA ASN A 44 -8.28 10.11 -5.13
C ASN A 44 -8.70 9.08 -6.18
N ASN A 45 -9.95 9.12 -6.65
CA ASN A 45 -10.42 8.25 -7.72
C ASN A 45 -9.70 8.54 -9.05
N PHE A 46 -9.41 9.80 -9.34
CA PHE A 46 -8.60 10.18 -10.51
C PHE A 46 -7.16 9.69 -10.40
N ARG A 47 -6.54 9.74 -9.22
CA ARG A 47 -5.21 9.15 -9.00
C ARG A 47 -5.22 7.66 -9.27
N THR A 48 -6.20 6.93 -8.74
CA THR A 48 -6.32 5.48 -9.00
C THR A 48 -6.53 5.18 -10.49
N GLY A 49 -7.36 5.96 -11.19
CA GLY A 49 -7.54 5.80 -12.64
C GLY A 49 -6.30 6.20 -13.45
N LEU A 50 -5.57 7.22 -13.01
CA LEU A 50 -4.35 7.69 -13.66
C LEU A 50 -3.19 6.72 -13.41
N ASP A 51 -3.07 6.14 -12.23
CA ASP A 51 -2.12 5.06 -11.92
C ASP A 51 -2.39 3.83 -12.80
N ALA A 52 -3.66 3.48 -13.04
CA ALA A 52 -4.01 2.40 -13.96
C ALA A 52 -3.60 2.70 -15.41
N MET A 53 -3.86 3.92 -15.89
CA MET A 53 -3.43 4.35 -17.23
C MET A 53 -1.90 4.46 -17.36
N VAL A 54 -1.21 4.96 -16.34
CA VAL A 54 0.26 5.03 -16.31
C VAL A 54 0.85 3.64 -16.32
N ARG A 55 0.30 2.71 -15.53
CA ARG A 55 0.73 1.31 -15.55
C ARG A 55 0.57 0.69 -16.94
N GLU A 56 -0.52 0.98 -17.64
CA GLU A 56 -0.75 0.53 -19.00
C GLU A 56 0.23 1.17 -20.00
N ALA A 57 0.53 2.47 -19.85
CA ALA A 57 1.53 3.17 -20.66
C ALA A 57 2.95 2.63 -20.43
N GLU A 58 3.32 2.35 -19.17
CA GLU A 58 4.58 1.69 -18.81
C GLU A 58 4.68 0.29 -19.44
N LEU A 59 3.59 -0.49 -19.44
CA LEU A 59 3.55 -1.82 -20.05
C LEU A 59 3.73 -1.75 -21.58
N GLN A 60 3.08 -0.81 -22.26
CA GLN A 60 3.27 -0.62 -23.70
C GLN A 60 4.70 -0.19 -24.07
N GLU A 61 5.34 0.64 -23.24
CA GLU A 61 6.74 0.98 -23.43
C GLU A 61 7.69 -0.20 -23.19
N MET A 62 7.42 -1.04 -22.17
CA MET A 62 8.21 -2.24 -21.93
C MET A 62 8.07 -3.26 -23.06
N GLU A 63 6.86 -3.46 -23.59
CA GLU A 63 6.61 -4.36 -24.72
C GLU A 63 7.34 -3.89 -25.99
N LYS A 64 7.33 -2.58 -26.29
CA LYS A 64 8.12 -2.00 -27.38
C LYS A 64 9.62 -2.22 -27.20
N LYS A 65 10.14 -2.02 -25.99
CA LYS A 65 11.56 -2.24 -25.68
C LYS A 65 11.92 -3.72 -25.85
N TRP A 66 11.08 -4.63 -25.36
CA TRP A 66 11.27 -6.06 -25.51
C TRP A 66 11.22 -6.50 -26.98
N ALA A 67 10.26 -6.00 -27.75
CA ALA A 67 10.14 -6.33 -29.17
C ALA A 67 11.36 -5.82 -29.98
N ALA A 68 11.83 -4.60 -29.70
CA ALA A 68 13.02 -4.05 -30.35
C ALA A 68 14.30 -4.81 -29.96
N GLU A 69 14.41 -5.21 -28.69
CA GLU A 69 15.52 -6.03 -28.20
C GLU A 69 15.50 -7.44 -28.80
N ASN A 70 14.34 -8.08 -28.86
CA ASN A 70 14.15 -9.39 -29.47
C ASN A 70 14.46 -9.38 -30.99
N ASP A 71 14.04 -8.33 -31.70
CA ASP A 71 14.38 -8.16 -33.13
C ASP A 71 15.89 -7.95 -33.33
N ARG A 72 16.56 -7.25 -32.40
CA ARG A 72 18.03 -7.12 -32.39
C ARG A 72 18.70 -8.48 -32.16
N ILE A 73 18.27 -9.22 -31.14
CA ILE A 73 18.82 -10.55 -30.82
C ILE A 73 18.62 -11.51 -32.00
N MET A 74 17.44 -11.53 -32.65
CA MET A 74 17.19 -12.36 -33.83
C MET A 74 18.02 -11.95 -35.06
N ARG A 75 18.38 -10.67 -35.17
CA ARG A 75 19.26 -10.17 -36.23
C ARG A 75 20.74 -10.47 -35.96
N GLU A 76 21.16 -10.50 -34.70
CA GLU A 76 22.52 -10.81 -34.25
C GLU A 76 22.77 -12.33 -34.13
N HIS A 77 21.74 -13.10 -33.77
CA HIS A 77 21.71 -14.56 -33.72
C HIS A 77 20.59 -15.09 -34.62
N PRO A 78 20.79 -15.14 -35.95
CA PRO A 78 19.85 -15.84 -36.84
C PRO A 78 19.77 -17.30 -36.38
N ALA A 79 18.54 -17.79 -36.15
CA ALA A 79 18.26 -19.17 -35.73
C ALA A 79 18.92 -20.16 -36.69
N GLY A 80 20.13 -20.61 -36.34
CA GLY A 80 20.99 -21.40 -37.20
C GLY A 80 22.39 -21.70 -36.64
N SER A 81 22.65 -21.47 -35.36
CA SER A 81 23.83 -22.03 -34.69
C SER A 81 23.38 -22.97 -33.58
N ASP A 82 23.52 -24.25 -33.88
CA ASP A 82 23.30 -25.41 -33.02
C ASP A 82 24.17 -25.36 -31.76
N GLU A 83 23.74 -24.64 -30.73
CA GLU A 83 24.25 -24.87 -29.38
C GLU A 83 23.10 -25.34 -28.50
N GLU A 84 22.96 -26.68 -28.44
CA GLU A 84 22.16 -27.37 -27.45
C GLU A 84 22.50 -26.80 -26.05
N PRO A 85 21.50 -26.38 -25.25
CA PRO A 85 21.75 -26.08 -23.87
C PRO A 85 22.11 -27.40 -23.19
N LYS A 86 23.41 -27.66 -23.03
CA LYS A 86 23.90 -28.71 -22.13
C LYS A 86 23.40 -28.36 -20.74
N MET A 87 22.27 -28.95 -20.38
CA MET A 87 21.82 -29.04 -19.01
C MET A 87 22.84 -29.91 -18.29
N GLU A 88 23.86 -29.26 -17.73
CA GLU A 88 24.77 -29.90 -16.79
C GLU A 88 23.95 -30.20 -15.54
N ALA A 89 23.65 -31.49 -15.34
CA ALA A 89 22.90 -31.95 -14.19
C ALA A 89 23.67 -31.57 -12.93
N LEU A 90 23.09 -30.67 -12.13
CA LEU A 90 23.58 -30.36 -10.79
C LEU A 90 23.49 -31.65 -9.98
N ASP A 91 24.66 -32.16 -9.59
CA ASP A 91 24.80 -33.34 -8.74
C ASP A 91 23.98 -33.12 -7.47
N ALA A 92 23.03 -34.02 -7.21
CA ALA A 92 22.19 -33.95 -6.03
C ALA A 92 23.07 -34.20 -4.80
N PRO A 93 23.00 -33.38 -3.74
CA PRO A 93 23.73 -33.65 -2.52
C PRO A 93 23.25 -34.98 -1.92
N ASP A 94 24.19 -35.92 -1.80
CA ASP A 94 24.04 -37.18 -1.08
C ASP A 94 23.77 -36.88 0.40
N HIS A 95 22.51 -36.92 0.80
CA HIS A 95 22.14 -36.94 2.21
C HIS A 95 22.24 -38.39 2.70
N GLY A 96 23.49 -38.78 2.95
CA GLY A 96 23.84 -39.94 3.75
C GLY A 96 23.20 -39.86 5.13
N ASP A 97 22.50 -40.94 5.45
CA ASP A 97 22.33 -41.56 6.77
C ASP A 97 22.56 -40.66 8.00
N SER A 98 21.48 -40.31 8.70
CA SER A 98 21.51 -40.26 10.17
C SER A 98 20.12 -40.49 10.74
N ALA A 99 20.02 -41.70 11.28
CA ALA A 99 19.01 -42.24 12.14
C ALA A 99 18.49 -41.29 13.25
N VAL A 100 17.19 -41.48 13.50
CA VAL A 100 16.39 -41.25 14.72
C VAL A 100 17.17 -41.22 16.04
N VAL A 101 16.97 -40.15 16.85
CA VAL A 101 17.02 -40.10 18.32
C VAL A 101 16.12 -38.91 18.74
N GLU A 102 14.88 -39.06 19.22
CA GLU A 102 14.34 -39.50 20.53
C GLU A 102 14.62 -38.58 21.75
N THR A 103 13.52 -38.08 22.37
CA THR A 103 13.32 -37.50 23.75
C THR A 103 14.01 -36.16 24.08
N ALA A 104 13.50 -35.16 24.81
CA ALA A 104 12.36 -34.94 25.72
C ALA A 104 12.18 -33.39 25.98
N PRO A 105 11.09 -32.94 26.66
CA PRO A 105 10.46 -31.58 26.57
C PRO A 105 11.01 -30.45 27.49
N PRO A 106 10.58 -29.19 27.27
CA PRO A 106 10.47 -28.20 28.34
C PRO A 106 9.00 -27.82 28.63
N GLU A 107 8.62 -27.97 29.90
CA GLU A 107 7.43 -27.38 30.54
C GLU A 107 7.60 -25.86 30.65
N ASP A 108 6.56 -25.10 30.29
CA ASP A 108 6.06 -23.93 31.05
C ASP A 108 4.81 -23.35 30.36
N GLU A 109 3.63 -23.72 30.88
CA GLU A 109 2.41 -22.91 30.83
C GLU A 109 2.38 -22.00 32.08
N PRO A 110 1.53 -20.95 32.24
CA PRO A 110 0.24 -20.76 31.59
C PRO A 110 -0.15 -19.29 31.24
N ALA A 111 -1.12 -19.09 30.34
CA ALA A 111 -2.17 -18.06 30.48
C ALA A 111 -3.18 -18.12 29.33
N ALA A 112 -4.15 -19.03 29.41
CA ALA A 112 -5.41 -18.90 28.69
C ALA A 112 -6.55 -19.44 29.56
N SER A 113 -6.97 -18.65 30.54
CA SER A 113 -8.25 -18.88 31.22
C SER A 113 -9.35 -18.24 30.37
N ASN A 114 -10.07 -19.07 29.63
CA ASN A 114 -11.39 -18.71 29.11
C ASN A 114 -12.34 -19.87 29.38
N SER A 115 -12.86 -19.90 30.61
CA SER A 115 -14.09 -20.56 31.01
C SER A 115 -15.02 -19.44 31.49
N GLY A 116 -16.31 -19.38 31.23
CA GLY A 116 -17.30 -20.27 30.65
C GLY A 116 -18.64 -19.63 31.00
N ASP A 117 -19.61 -19.64 30.08
CA ASP A 117 -21.02 -19.44 30.40
C ASP A 117 -21.45 -20.50 31.45
N PRO A 118 -22.32 -20.19 32.43
CA PRO A 118 -23.75 -20.12 32.13
C PRO A 118 -24.63 -19.24 33.06
N ASN A 119 -25.69 -18.70 32.47
CA ASN A 119 -27.04 -18.53 33.00
C ASN A 119 -27.30 -18.86 34.49
N SER A 120 -27.63 -17.86 35.31
CA SER A 120 -28.56 -17.98 36.45
C SER A 120 -28.97 -16.62 37.00
N ASP A 121 -30.29 -16.37 36.95
CA ASP A 121 -31.11 -15.72 37.97
C ASP A 121 -30.59 -14.45 38.68
N ASP A 122 -31.03 -13.27 38.20
CA ASP A 122 -31.39 -12.18 39.12
C ASP A 122 -32.50 -11.31 38.52
N ALA A 123 -33.72 -11.79 38.66
CA ALA A 123 -34.94 -11.02 38.48
C ALA A 123 -35.73 -11.05 39.79
N ALA A 124 -35.26 -10.35 40.83
CA ALA A 124 -36.10 -9.89 41.94
C ALA A 124 -35.36 -8.96 42.92
N LYS A 125 -35.69 -7.66 42.87
CA LYS A 125 -35.96 -6.79 44.03
C LYS A 125 -36.39 -5.42 43.49
N SER A 126 -37.64 -5.00 43.69
CA SER A 126 -38.22 -4.48 44.95
C SER A 126 -37.54 -3.21 45.41
#